data_AF-A0A7S3RXA6-F1
#
_entry.id   AF-A0A7S3RXA6-F1
#
_cell.length_a   1.000
_cell.length_b   1.000
_cell.length_c   1.000
_cell.angle_alpha   90.00
_cell.angle_beta   90.00
_cell.angle_gamma   90.00
#
_symmetry.space_group_name_H-M   'P 1'
#
loop_
_entity.id
_entity.type
_entity.pdbx_description
1 polymer ?
#
loop_
_entity_poly.entity_id
_entity_poly.type
_entity_poly.pdbx_seq_one_letter_code
_entity_poly.pdbx_strand_id
1 'polypeptide(L)'
;HAHRHNHGGGRVHEHRGEQNHHGDPGQGEVAGKGAISLLQEFIQCSKQFQAPQHRPILQWGFDTRMPDFTTLEFRATVAFVLDGVPHHVAGAWHLSKKIAQRDAAERALGFFVGSWGEALLVLEQGGAPAA
;
A
#
# COMPACT_ATOMS: atom_id res chain seq x y z
N HIS A 1 -11.79 -48.82 40.13
CA HIS A 1 -10.72 -49.26 39.23
C HIS A 1 -11.28 -49.31 37.82
N ALA A 2 -11.04 -48.27 37.01
CA ALA A 2 -11.24 -48.26 35.57
C ALA A 2 -10.42 -47.09 35.00
N HIS A 3 -9.23 -47.44 34.49
CA HIS A 3 -8.32 -46.58 33.74
C HIS A 3 -8.93 -46.24 32.38
N ARG A 4 -8.86 -44.98 31.97
CA ARG A 4 -8.69 -44.64 30.54
C ARG A 4 -7.80 -43.41 30.42
N HIS A 5 -6.56 -43.66 30.00
CA HIS A 5 -5.65 -42.67 29.46
C HIS A 5 -6.18 -42.14 28.14
N ASN A 6 -6.04 -40.83 27.90
CA ASN A 6 -6.05 -40.28 26.56
C ASN A 6 -4.73 -39.51 26.37
N HIS A 7 -3.91 -40.00 25.45
CA HIS A 7 -2.66 -39.40 25.01
C HIS A 7 -2.84 -38.85 23.59
N GLY A 8 -2.20 -37.71 23.32
CA GLY A 8 -1.88 -37.21 21.98
C GLY A 8 -2.78 -36.07 21.51
N GLY A 9 -2.28 -34.93 21.04
CA GLY A 9 -0.90 -34.56 20.78
C GLY A 9 -0.79 -33.15 20.19
N GLY A 10 0.41 -32.59 20.26
CA GLY A 10 0.96 -31.64 19.28
C GLY A 10 0.35 -30.25 19.23
N ARG A 11 0.66 -29.38 20.21
CA ARG A 11 0.66 -27.94 19.98
C ARG A 11 1.98 -27.58 19.31
N VAL A 12 1.96 -27.37 18.00
CA VAL A 12 3.12 -26.95 17.22
C VAL A 12 3.58 -25.56 17.67
N HIS A 13 4.88 -25.49 17.91
CA HIS A 13 5.67 -24.32 18.25
C HIS A 13 5.69 -23.28 17.12
N GLU A 14 5.69 -22.04 17.54
CA GLU A 14 6.09 -20.83 16.81
C GLU A 14 7.56 -20.86 16.41
N HIS A 15 7.87 -20.56 15.14
CA HIS A 15 9.19 -20.10 14.63
C HIS A 15 8.90 -19.40 13.28
N ARG A 16 8.86 -18.06 13.22
CA ARG A 16 10.00 -17.16 12.99
C ARG A 16 10.96 -17.63 11.87
N GLY A 17 10.81 -16.97 10.72
CA GLY A 17 11.93 -16.58 9.86
C GLY A 17 12.22 -17.50 8.68
N GLU A 18 11.86 -17.05 7.49
CA GLU A 18 12.64 -17.37 6.30
C GLU A 18 12.83 -16.10 5.47
N GLN A 19 14.05 -15.58 5.62
CA GLN A 19 14.69 -14.61 4.77
C GLN A 19 15.07 -15.34 3.48
N ASN A 20 14.56 -14.90 2.33
CA ASN A 20 15.17 -15.27 1.05
C ASN A 20 15.88 -14.05 0.47
N HIS A 21 17.19 -14.01 0.74
CA HIS A 21 18.18 -13.33 -0.08
C HIS A 21 18.34 -14.13 -1.37
N HIS A 22 17.88 -13.58 -2.49
CA HIS A 22 18.47 -13.84 -3.80
C HIS A 22 18.45 -12.51 -4.56
N GLY A 23 19.65 -11.99 -4.78
CA GLY A 23 19.86 -10.76 -5.52
C GLY A 23 19.65 -10.97 -7.00
N ASP A 24 18.96 -10.02 -7.61
CA ASP A 24 18.98 -9.77 -9.05
C ASP A 24 19.39 -8.30 -9.25
N PRO A 25 20.49 -8.02 -9.96
CA PRO A 25 21.04 -6.68 -10.07
C PRO A 25 20.45 -5.94 -11.26
N GLY A 26 19.92 -4.75 -10.98
CA GLY A 26 20.07 -3.61 -11.88
C GLY A 26 19.00 -3.45 -12.94
N GLN A 27 17.92 -2.75 -12.58
CA GLN A 27 17.24 -1.88 -13.53
C GLN A 27 16.62 -0.66 -12.82
N GLY A 28 17.36 0.46 -12.87
CA GLY A 28 16.80 1.81 -12.82
C GLY A 28 16.21 2.27 -11.49
N GLU A 29 16.97 2.21 -10.40
CA GLU A 29 16.73 3.12 -9.26
C GLU A 29 17.14 4.53 -9.69
N VAL A 30 16.21 5.28 -10.28
CA VAL A 30 16.27 6.73 -10.18
C VAL A 30 16.02 7.03 -8.70
N ALA A 31 17.10 7.39 -8.00
CA ALA A 31 17.19 7.59 -6.56
C ALA A 31 16.44 8.86 -6.08
N GLY A 32 15.15 8.95 -6.41
CA GLY A 32 14.17 9.72 -5.66
C GLY A 32 13.53 8.83 -4.61
N LYS A 33 13.05 9.41 -3.50
CA LYS A 33 12.27 8.67 -2.48
C LYS A 33 11.24 7.79 -3.18
N GLY A 34 11.21 6.48 -2.90
CA GLY A 34 10.30 5.56 -3.58
C GLY A 34 8.84 6.01 -3.45
N ALA A 35 8.03 5.79 -4.47
CA ALA A 35 6.64 6.27 -4.55
C ALA A 35 5.79 5.94 -3.31
N ILE A 36 6.04 4.79 -2.68
CA ILE A 36 5.37 4.39 -1.43
C ILE A 36 5.70 5.36 -0.29
N SER A 37 6.97 5.71 -0.11
CA SER A 37 7.41 6.66 0.93
C SER A 37 6.88 8.06 0.67
N LEU A 38 6.90 8.51 -0.59
CA LEU A 38 6.31 9.80 -0.96
C LEU A 38 4.80 9.86 -0.65
N LEU A 39 4.07 8.78 -0.95
CA LEU A 39 2.65 8.70 -0.62
C LEU A 39 2.43 8.73 0.90
N GLN A 40 3.24 8.02 1.68
CA GLN A 40 3.18 8.05 3.14
C GLN A 40 3.41 9.47 3.67
N GLU A 41 4.47 10.14 3.21
CA GLU A 41 4.80 11.50 3.61
C GLU A 41 3.66 12.46 3.28
N PHE A 42 3.11 12.38 2.07
CA PHE A 42 1.99 13.21 1.63
C PHE A 42 0.77 13.07 2.56
N ILE A 43 0.38 11.83 2.89
CA ILE A 43 -0.77 11.58 3.77
C ILE A 43 -0.49 12.06 5.19
N GLN A 44 0.72 11.83 5.71
CA GLN A 44 1.13 12.27 7.05
C GLN A 44 1.16 13.79 7.21
N CYS A 45 1.44 14.54 6.14
CA CYS A 45 1.41 16.00 6.16
C CYS A 45 -0.02 16.59 6.22
N SER A 46 -1.07 15.79 6.00
CA SER A 46 -2.45 16.27 6.08
C SER A 46 -2.84 16.62 7.53
N LYS A 47 -3.33 17.86 7.74
CA LYS A 47 -3.53 18.47 9.08
C LYS A 47 -4.60 17.75 9.93
N GLN A 48 -5.42 16.90 9.31
CA GLN A 48 -6.49 16.14 9.95
C GLN A 48 -6.09 14.71 10.35
N PHE A 49 -4.85 14.29 10.09
CA PHE A 49 -4.39 12.96 10.45
C PHE A 49 -3.90 12.91 11.90
N GLN A 50 -4.81 12.72 12.86
CA GLN A 50 -4.42 12.14 14.15
C GLN A 50 -4.10 10.66 13.90
N ALA A 51 -2.85 10.36 13.51
CA ALA A 51 -2.42 9.00 13.24
C ALA A 51 -2.76 8.09 14.43
N PRO A 52 -3.55 7.03 14.25
CA PRO A 52 -3.69 6.01 15.28
C PRO A 52 -2.30 5.44 15.56
N GLN A 53 -1.79 5.58 16.79
CA GLN A 53 -0.39 5.27 17.15
C GLN A 53 0.04 3.80 16.90
N HIS A 54 -0.86 2.95 16.41
CA HIS A 54 -0.63 1.53 16.21
C HIS A 54 -1.12 0.99 14.86
N ARG A 55 -1.46 1.85 13.89
CA ARG A 55 -1.88 1.38 12.55
C ARG A 55 -1.00 1.94 11.44
N PRO A 56 -0.62 1.12 10.45
CA PRO A 56 0.10 1.61 9.28
C PRO A 56 -0.79 2.58 8.49
N ILE A 57 -0.20 3.68 8.00
CA ILE A 57 -0.88 4.72 7.23
C ILE A 57 -1.42 4.17 5.90
N LEU A 58 -0.68 3.24 5.30
CA LEU A 58 -1.07 2.54 4.08
C LEU A 58 -1.46 1.11 4.43
N GLN A 59 -2.64 0.70 3.98
CA GLN A 59 -3.10 -0.68 4.02
C GLN A 59 -3.09 -1.25 2.60
N TRP A 60 -2.62 -2.49 2.45
CA TRP A 60 -2.42 -3.10 1.14
C TRP A 60 -3.31 -4.32 0.97
N GLY A 61 -4.12 -4.33 -0.09
CA GLY A 61 -4.80 -5.50 -0.62
C GLY A 61 -4.12 -5.99 -1.89
N PHE A 62 -4.25 -7.28 -2.20
CA PHE A 62 -3.72 -7.87 -3.42
C PHE A 62 -4.73 -8.81 -4.06
N ASP A 63 -4.98 -8.60 -5.34
CA ASP A 63 -5.67 -9.55 -6.20
C ASP A 63 -4.62 -10.37 -6.98
N THR A 64 -4.94 -11.62 -7.28
CA THR A 64 -4.10 -12.50 -8.11
C THR A 64 -4.90 -13.09 -9.25
N ARG A 65 -4.31 -13.15 -10.45
CA ARG A 65 -4.91 -13.83 -11.60
C ARG A 65 -3.85 -14.58 -12.41
N MET A 66 -4.30 -15.53 -13.22
CA MET A 66 -3.48 -16.21 -14.22
C MET A 66 -4.16 -16.12 -15.59
N PRO A 67 -3.82 -15.14 -16.45
CA PRO A 67 -4.52 -14.94 -17.72
C PRO A 67 -4.28 -16.06 -18.74
N ASP A 68 -3.16 -16.78 -18.64
CA ASP A 68 -2.75 -17.82 -19.61
C ASP A 68 -2.31 -19.14 -18.92
N PHE A 69 -2.79 -19.43 -17.71
CA PHE A 69 -2.43 -20.58 -16.85
C PHE A 69 -0.95 -20.72 -16.46
N THR A 70 -0.04 -19.94 -17.04
CA THR A 70 1.41 -20.03 -16.83
C THR A 70 1.97 -18.78 -16.14
N THR A 71 1.33 -17.64 -16.37
CA THR A 71 1.76 -16.35 -15.88
C THR A 71 0.93 -15.96 -14.66
N LEU A 72 1.55 -15.82 -13.48
CA LEU A 72 0.89 -15.29 -12.29
C LEU A 72 1.05 -13.76 -12.24
N GLU A 73 -0.07 -13.06 -12.20
CA GLU A 73 -0.12 -11.60 -12.07
C GLU A 73 -0.73 -11.16 -10.75
N PHE A 74 -0.27 -10.03 -10.26
CA PHE A 74 -0.68 -9.39 -9.02
C PHE A 74 -1.17 -7.99 -9.32
N ARG A 75 -2.26 -7.60 -8.69
CA ARG A 75 -2.71 -6.21 -8.66
C ARG A 75 -2.79 -5.78 -7.20
N ALA A 76 -2.08 -4.71 -6.86
CA ALA A 76 -2.15 -4.12 -5.54
C ALA A 76 -3.27 -3.09 -5.47
N THR A 77 -3.91 -2.98 -4.32
CA THR A 77 -4.81 -1.88 -3.97
C THR A 77 -4.29 -1.25 -2.68
N VAL A 78 -4.05 0.06 -2.69
CA VAL A 78 -3.68 0.82 -1.49
C VAL A 78 -4.92 1.49 -0.91
N ALA A 79 -5.09 1.36 0.40
CA ALA A 79 -6.13 2.03 1.17
C ALA A 79 -5.48 2.95 2.22
N PHE A 80 -5.98 4.17 2.33
CA PHE A 80 -5.48 5.19 3.27
C PHE A 80 -6.57 6.22 3.57
N VAL A 81 -6.36 7.07 4.58
CA VAL A 81 -7.26 8.18 4.90
C VAL A 81 -6.51 9.49 4.64
N LEU A 82 -7.12 10.41 3.89
CA LEU A 82 -6.58 11.73 3.58
C LEU A 82 -7.66 12.76 3.90
N ASP A 83 -7.33 13.77 4.73
CA ASP A 83 -8.26 14.79 5.23
C ASP A 83 -9.58 14.21 5.79
N GLY A 84 -9.45 13.10 6.53
CA GLY A 84 -10.59 12.39 7.14
C GLY A 84 -11.40 11.51 6.19
N VAL A 85 -11.11 11.52 4.88
CA VAL A 85 -11.83 10.71 3.88
C VAL A 85 -11.05 9.43 3.56
N PRO A 86 -11.68 8.24 3.65
CA PRO A 86 -11.06 6.98 3.21
C PRO A 86 -10.96 6.88 1.69
N HIS A 87 -9.77 6.55 1.19
CA HIS A 87 -9.45 6.40 -0.23
C HIS A 87 -8.92 5.01 -0.53
N HIS A 88 -9.24 4.52 -1.73
CA HIS A 88 -8.76 3.25 -2.26
C HIS A 88 -8.28 3.46 -3.69
N VAL A 89 -7.05 3.07 -3.99
CA VAL A 89 -6.48 3.18 -5.33
C VAL A 89 -5.93 1.83 -5.74
N ALA A 90 -6.46 1.30 -6.84
CA ALA A 90 -5.98 0.07 -7.44
C ALA A 90 -4.91 0.37 -8.50
N GLY A 91 -3.87 -0.47 -8.50
CA GLY A 91 -2.88 -0.51 -9.56
C GLY A 91 -3.33 -1.29 -10.79
N ALA A 92 -2.41 -1.43 -11.74
CA ALA A 92 -2.48 -2.37 -12.84
C ALA A 92 -2.03 -3.78 -12.40
N TRP A 93 -2.24 -4.75 -13.30
CA TRP A 93 -1.71 -6.10 -13.13
C TRP A 93 -0.22 -6.13 -13.49
N HIS A 94 0.58 -6.73 -12.62
CA HIS A 94 2.04 -6.81 -12.74
C HIS A 94 2.54 -8.21 -12.35
N LEU A 95 3.71 -8.59 -12.86
CA LEU A 95 4.30 -9.92 -12.60
C LEU A 95 4.84 -10.11 -11.17
N SER A 96 4.87 -9.06 -10.35
CA SER A 96 5.29 -9.16 -8.96
C SER A 96 4.50 -8.24 -8.05
N LYS A 97 4.32 -8.66 -6.79
CA LYS A 97 3.67 -7.84 -5.75
C LYS A 97 4.40 -6.52 -5.50
N LYS A 98 5.74 -6.51 -5.55
CA LYS A 98 6.54 -5.30 -5.32
C LYS A 98 6.29 -4.24 -6.39
N ILE A 99 6.27 -4.64 -7.66
CA ILE A 99 5.98 -3.72 -8.77
C ILE A 99 4.51 -3.27 -8.69
N ALA A 100 3.58 -4.18 -8.40
CA ALA A 100 2.17 -3.85 -8.23
C ALA A 100 1.93 -2.80 -7.12
N GLN A 101 2.60 -2.92 -5.97
CA GLN A 101 2.52 -1.92 -4.90
C GLN A 101 3.07 -0.56 -5.34
N ARG A 102 4.21 -0.56 -6.02
CA ARG A 102 4.82 0.68 -6.53
C ARG A 102 3.88 1.38 -7.52
N ASP A 103 3.34 0.65 -8.50
CA ASP A 103 2.39 1.18 -9.49
C ASP A 103 1.13 1.77 -8.82
N ALA A 104 0.55 1.07 -7.83
CA ALA A 104 -0.59 1.58 -7.09
C ALA A 104 -0.27 2.87 -6.32
N ALA A 105 0.93 2.98 -5.73
CA ALA A 105 1.38 4.21 -5.06
C ALA A 105 1.62 5.37 -6.06
N GLU A 106 2.26 5.09 -7.20
CA GLU A 106 2.50 6.09 -8.26
C GLU A 106 1.18 6.65 -8.80
N ARG A 107 0.19 5.78 -9.05
CA ARG A 107 -1.15 6.19 -9.47
C ARG A 107 -1.84 7.05 -8.41
N ALA A 108 -1.79 6.62 -7.15
CA ALA A 108 -2.36 7.41 -6.05
C ALA A 108 -1.74 8.82 -6.00
N LEU A 109 -0.41 8.93 -6.07
CA LEU A 109 0.28 10.22 -6.13
C LEU A 109 -0.14 11.04 -7.36
N GLY A 110 -0.22 10.43 -8.55
CA GLY A 110 -0.67 11.10 -9.77
C GLY A 110 -2.06 11.70 -9.63
N PHE A 111 -2.99 10.99 -9.00
CA PHE A 111 -4.30 11.52 -8.65
C PHE A 111 -4.18 12.66 -7.62
N PHE A 112 -3.72 12.38 -6.41
CA PHE A 112 -3.89 13.32 -5.28
C PHE A 112 -2.91 14.49 -5.26
N VAL A 113 -1.69 14.31 -5.78
CA VAL A 113 -0.67 15.36 -5.80
C VAL A 113 -0.68 16.12 -7.12
N GLY A 114 -0.87 15.42 -8.23
CA GLY A 114 -0.94 16.03 -9.56
C GLY A 114 -2.32 16.63 -9.84
N SER A 115 -3.29 15.79 -10.17
CA SER A 115 -4.56 16.25 -10.74
C SER A 115 -5.50 16.92 -9.74
N TRP A 116 -5.54 16.45 -8.49
CA TRP A 116 -6.40 17.03 -7.45
C TRP A 116 -5.77 18.23 -6.74
N GLY A 117 -4.44 18.29 -6.63
CA GLY A 117 -3.73 19.44 -6.06
C GLY A 117 -3.94 20.72 -6.88
N GLU A 118 -3.89 20.62 -8.21
CA GLU A 118 -4.16 21.75 -9.10
C GLU A 118 -5.63 22.19 -9.03
N ALA A 119 -6.58 21.25 -9.03
CA ALA A 119 -8.01 21.56 -8.93
C ALA A 119 -8.38 22.23 -7.60
N LEU A 120 -7.75 21.83 -6.49
CA LEU A 120 -7.98 22.44 -5.17
C LEU A 120 -7.41 23.87 -5.11
N LEU A 121 -6.24 24.12 -5.72
CA LEU A 121 -5.66 25.46 -5.82
C LEU A 121 -6.52 26.41 -6.65
N VAL A 122 -7.17 25.91 -7.71
CA VAL A 122 -8.12 26.70 -8.51
C VAL A 122 -9.37 27.05 -7.69
N LEU A 123 -9.85 26.16 -6.83
CA LEU A 123 -10.99 26.42 -5.95
C LEU A 123 -10.66 27.40 -4.82
N GLU A 124 -9.47 27.29 -4.20
CA GLU A 124 -9.02 28.18 -3.13
C GLU A 124 -8.67 29.60 -3.63
N GLN A 125 -8.31 29.77 -4.91
CA GLN A 125 -8.03 31.08 -5.51
C GLN A 125 -9.28 31.80 -6.07
N GLY A 126 -10.47 31.22 -5.93
CA GLY A 126 -11.75 31.80 -6.38
C GLY A 126 -12.44 32.76 -5.39
N GLY A 127 -11.83 33.08 -4.25
CA GLY A 127 -12.35 34.07 -3.29
C GLY A 127 -12.06 35.50 -3.75
N ALA A 128 -13.08 36.18 -4.27
CA ALA A 128 -13.04 37.49 -4.95
C ALA A 128 -12.26 38.63 -4.25
N PRO A 129 -11.71 39.58 -5.04
CA PRO A 129 -11.07 40.80 -4.54
C PRO A 129 -12.07 41.76 -3.91
N ALA A 130 -11.58 42.50 -2.91
CA ALA A 130 -12.30 43.56 -2.22
C ALA A 130 -12.87 44.61 -3.20
N ALA A 131 -14.16 44.92 -3.04
CA ALA A 131 -14.79 46.17 -3.42
C ALA A 131 -15.93 46.48 -2.44
#